data_AF-A0A7Z8VK46-F1
#
_entry.id   AF-A0A7Z8VK46-F1
#
_cell.length_a   1.000
_cell.length_b   1.000
_cell.length_c   1.000
_cell.angle_alpha   90.00
_cell.angle_beta   90.00
_cell.angle_gamma   90.00
#
_symmetry.space_group_name_H-M   'P 1'
#
loop_
_entity.id
_entity.type
_entity.pdbx_description
1 polymer ?
#
loop_
_entity_poly.entity_id
_entity_poly.type
_entity_poly.pdbx_seq_one_letter_code
_entity_poly.pdbx_strand_id
1 'polypeptide(L)'
;MQSGTVDHNTLKHLVEAGAVKSATVVGQGASWSLIAQVGNNDKTLLSKSRKVREFKRFETIVKYLRDLGIVHFNTDTEKFDPTQKTMGVKRPDKSTVLKQAHAAAEHDKWFREQVQIGLEQAKSPAAVWVSQDVMEERIDTKIEKLKARANA
;
A
#
# COMPACT_ATOMS: atom_id res chain seq x y z
N MET A 1 1.10 11.89 -36.48
CA MET A 1 0.61 10.69 -35.78
C MET A 1 -0.36 11.16 -34.71
N GLN A 2 -1.59 10.62 -34.65
CA GLN A 2 -2.52 10.99 -33.58
C GLN A 2 -2.16 10.19 -32.33
N SER A 3 -1.88 10.92 -31.25
CA SER A 3 -1.57 10.33 -29.94
C SER A 3 -2.84 10.27 -29.10
N GLY A 4 -3.20 9.06 -28.67
CA GLY A 4 -4.32 8.78 -27.79
C GLY A 4 -3.87 8.10 -26.50
N THR A 5 -4.85 7.69 -25.68
CA THR A 5 -4.59 6.92 -24.45
C THR A 5 -5.40 5.64 -24.45
N VAL A 6 -4.95 4.66 -23.67
CA VAL A 6 -5.62 3.36 -23.50
C VAL A 6 -5.42 2.85 -22.08
N ASP A 7 -6.43 2.26 -21.47
CA ASP A 7 -6.27 1.57 -20.19
C ASP A 7 -5.87 0.09 -20.36
N HIS A 8 -5.62 -0.60 -19.25
CA HIS A 8 -5.21 -2.00 -19.28
C HIS A 8 -6.24 -2.92 -19.93
N ASN A 9 -7.52 -2.80 -19.58
CA ASN A 9 -8.56 -3.70 -20.07
C ASN A 9 -8.77 -3.54 -21.57
N THR A 10 -8.81 -2.28 -22.03
CA THR A 10 -8.95 -1.96 -23.44
C THR A 10 -7.72 -2.43 -24.21
N LEU A 11 -6.51 -2.22 -23.69
CA LEU A 11 -5.29 -2.72 -24.34
C LEU A 11 -5.31 -4.25 -24.43
N LYS A 12 -5.72 -4.95 -23.38
CA LYS A 12 -5.83 -6.41 -23.38
C LYS A 12 -6.77 -6.90 -24.48
N HIS A 13 -7.98 -6.34 -24.58
CA HIS A 13 -8.93 -6.70 -25.65
C HIS A 13 -8.37 -6.39 -27.04
N LEU A 14 -7.63 -5.30 -27.21
CA LEU A 14 -7.00 -4.95 -28.49
C LEU A 14 -5.89 -5.93 -28.87
N VAL A 15 -5.14 -6.45 -27.90
CA VAL A 15 -4.13 -7.50 -28.15
C VAL A 15 -4.81 -8.82 -28.52
N GLU A 16 -5.84 -9.23 -27.77
CA GLU A 16 -6.62 -10.44 -28.05
C GLU A 16 -7.28 -10.39 -29.44
N ALA A 17 -7.72 -9.20 -29.87
CA ALA A 17 -8.27 -8.97 -31.20
C ALA A 17 -7.20 -8.82 -32.31
N GLY A 18 -5.91 -8.88 -31.98
CA GLY A 18 -4.81 -8.68 -32.94
C GLY A 18 -4.71 -7.26 -33.52
N ALA A 19 -5.32 -6.26 -32.87
CA ALA A 19 -5.39 -4.88 -33.35
C ALA A 19 -4.12 -4.06 -33.03
N VAL A 20 -3.27 -4.55 -32.12
CA VAL A 20 -1.99 -3.93 -31.77
C VAL A 20 -0.94 -4.34 -32.82
N LYS A 21 -0.48 -3.38 -33.63
CA LYS A 21 0.55 -3.62 -34.66
C LYS A 21 1.95 -3.68 -34.07
N SER A 22 2.23 -2.81 -33.12
CA SER A 22 3.53 -2.73 -32.46
C SER A 22 3.37 -2.17 -31.05
N ALA A 23 4.35 -2.46 -30.20
CA ALA A 23 4.46 -1.92 -28.87
C ALA A 23 5.87 -1.34 -28.72
N THR A 24 5.95 -0.14 -28.17
CA THR A 24 7.21 0.54 -27.89
C THR A 24 7.27 0.90 -26.42
N VAL A 25 8.30 0.40 -25.75
CA VAL A 25 8.65 0.76 -24.38
C VAL A 25 9.51 2.01 -24.43
N VAL A 26 9.04 3.11 -23.88
CA VAL A 26 9.72 4.41 -23.94
C VAL A 26 10.24 4.77 -22.55
N GLY A 27 11.54 5.04 -22.46
CA GLY A 27 12.16 5.58 -21.26
C GLY A 27 11.76 7.02 -21.01
N GLN A 28 11.42 7.35 -19.76
CA GLN A 28 11.10 8.70 -19.31
C GLN A 28 11.71 8.94 -17.94
N GLY A 29 12.84 9.64 -17.92
CA GLY A 29 13.70 9.77 -16.74
C GLY A 29 14.11 8.40 -16.21
N ALA A 30 13.96 8.16 -14.90
CA ALA A 30 14.24 6.86 -14.28
C ALA A 30 13.03 5.90 -14.28
N SER A 31 12.19 5.95 -15.33
CA SER A 31 11.03 5.07 -15.46
C SER A 31 10.73 4.72 -16.92
N TRP A 32 9.86 3.73 -17.11
CA TRP A 32 9.44 3.24 -18.42
C TRP A 32 7.94 3.43 -18.61
N SER A 33 7.52 3.72 -19.83
CA SER A 33 6.12 3.81 -20.23
C SER A 33 5.87 2.94 -21.46
N LEU A 34 4.60 2.66 -21.76
CA LEU A 34 4.21 1.86 -22.92
C LEU A 34 3.39 2.70 -23.90
N ILE A 35 3.79 2.68 -25.16
CA ILE A 35 3.03 3.16 -26.30
C ILE A 35 2.68 1.96 -27.17
N ALA A 36 1.38 1.74 -27.41
CA ALA A 36 0.89 0.70 -28.30
C ALA A 36 0.37 1.34 -29.59
N GLN A 37 0.86 0.87 -30.74
CA GLN A 37 0.37 1.31 -32.04
C GLN A 37 -0.86 0.48 -32.43
N VAL A 38 -2.01 1.14 -32.53
CA VAL A 38 -3.30 0.52 -32.86
C VAL A 38 -3.81 1.16 -34.14
N GLY A 39 -3.81 0.41 -35.24
CA GLY A 39 -4.08 0.97 -36.57
C GLY A 39 -2.99 1.96 -36.97
N ASN A 40 -3.34 3.24 -37.12
CA ASN A 40 -2.40 4.33 -37.45
C ASN A 40 -2.21 5.32 -36.28
N ASN A 41 -2.68 4.94 -35.09
CA ASN A 41 -2.70 5.80 -33.91
C ASN A 41 -1.85 5.20 -32.80
N ASP A 42 -1.07 6.05 -32.15
CA ASP A 42 -0.27 5.65 -31.00
C ASP A 42 -1.09 5.86 -29.74
N LYS A 43 -1.16 4.85 -28.88
CA LYS A 43 -1.92 4.89 -27.63
C LYS A 43 -1.02 4.66 -26.43
N THR A 44 -0.91 5.67 -25.58
CA THR A 44 -0.14 5.58 -24.33
C THR A 44 -0.95 4.85 -23.26
N LEU A 45 -0.32 3.89 -22.58
CA LEU A 45 -0.95 3.13 -21.50
C LEU A 45 -1.19 3.99 -20.26
N LEU A 46 -2.41 3.95 -19.74
CA LEU A 46 -2.80 4.56 -18.49
C LEU A 46 -2.83 3.55 -17.34
N SER A 47 -2.56 4.07 -16.15
CA SER A 47 -2.79 3.40 -14.88
C SER A 47 -4.27 3.43 -14.50
N LYS A 48 -4.66 2.68 -13.47
CA LYS A 48 -6.04 2.71 -12.92
C LYS A 48 -6.47 4.12 -12.49
N SER A 49 -5.53 4.97 -12.07
CA SER A 49 -5.79 6.37 -11.72
C SER A 49 -5.77 7.31 -12.93
N ARG A 50 -5.87 6.80 -14.17
CA ARG A 50 -5.94 7.57 -15.42
C ARG A 50 -4.74 8.48 -15.72
N LYS A 51 -3.63 8.28 -15.02
CA LYS A 51 -2.30 8.87 -15.32
C LYS A 51 -1.50 7.90 -16.18
N VAL A 52 -0.53 8.40 -16.96
CA VAL A 52 0.40 7.55 -17.72
C VAL A 52 0.98 6.49 -16.80
N ARG A 53 0.96 5.23 -17.24
CA ARG A 53 1.45 4.12 -16.44
C ARG A 53 2.97 4.06 -16.53
N GLU A 54 3.61 4.39 -15.42
CA GLU A 54 5.05 4.26 -15.25
C GLU A 54 5.44 2.93 -14.62
N PHE A 55 6.53 2.34 -15.12
CA PHE A 55 7.18 1.15 -14.58
C PHE A 55 8.58 1.54 -14.13
N LYS A 56 8.93 1.25 -12.88
CA LYS A 56 10.26 1.59 -12.32
C LYS A 56 11.38 0.67 -12.81
N ARG A 57 11.04 -0.54 -13.24
CA ARG A 57 11.98 -1.58 -13.66
C ARG A 57 11.59 -2.08 -15.04
N PHE A 58 12.57 -2.26 -15.90
CA PHE A 58 12.35 -2.72 -17.28
C PHE A 58 11.75 -4.14 -17.30
N GLU A 59 12.25 -5.03 -16.43
CA GLU A 59 11.76 -6.41 -16.33
C GLU A 59 10.26 -6.47 -15.96
N THR A 60 9.78 -5.47 -15.21
CA THR A 60 8.36 -5.40 -14.85
C THR A 60 7.47 -5.09 -16.05
N ILE A 61 7.91 -4.23 -16.97
CA ILE A 61 7.17 -3.97 -18.21
C ILE A 61 7.31 -5.14 -19.19
N VAL A 62 8.47 -5.80 -19.27
CA VAL A 62 8.65 -7.01 -20.09
C VAL A 62 7.71 -8.13 -19.64
N LYS A 63 7.65 -8.41 -18.33
CA LYS A 63 6.71 -9.39 -17.79
C LYS A 63 5.26 -9.01 -18.10
N TYR A 64 4.91 -7.75 -17.89
CA TYR A 64 3.57 -7.25 -18.18
C TYR A 64 3.18 -7.42 -19.66
N LEU A 65 4.08 -7.13 -20.60
CA LEU A 65 3.83 -7.32 -22.03
C LEU A 65 3.67 -8.79 -22.39
N ARG A 66 4.53 -9.67 -21.83
CA ARG A 66 4.42 -11.12 -22.00
C ARG A 66 3.08 -11.66 -21.49
N ASP A 67 2.64 -11.22 -20.31
CA ASP A 67 1.36 -11.62 -19.72
C ASP A 67 0.16 -11.15 -20.57
N LEU A 68 0.32 -10.08 -21.35
CA LEU A 68 -0.66 -9.62 -22.34
C LEU A 68 -0.59 -10.38 -23.67
N GLY A 69 0.46 -11.17 -23.93
CA GLY A 69 0.69 -11.84 -25.21
C GLY A 69 1.57 -11.06 -26.19
N ILE A 70 2.12 -9.91 -25.80
CA ILE A 70 3.06 -9.13 -26.61
C ILE A 70 4.47 -9.65 -26.32
N VAL A 71 5.01 -10.47 -27.22
CA VAL A 71 6.34 -11.08 -27.08
C VAL A 71 7.46 -10.31 -27.78
N HIS A 72 7.12 -9.52 -28.80
CA HIS A 72 8.06 -8.65 -29.54
C HIS A 72 7.63 -7.20 -29.38
N PHE A 73 8.56 -6.34 -29.01
CA PHE A 73 8.35 -4.92 -28.81
C PHE A 73 9.66 -4.16 -29.04
N ASN A 74 9.54 -2.88 -29.36
CA ASN A 74 10.68 -1.98 -29.51
C ASN A 74 10.96 -1.27 -28.19
N THR A 75 12.20 -0.82 -28.01
CA THR A 75 12.57 -0.01 -26.85
C THR A 75 13.21 1.28 -27.33
N ASP A 76 12.70 2.40 -26.85
CA ASP A 76 13.28 3.73 -27.02
C ASP A 76 13.88 4.18 -25.68
N THR A 77 15.20 4.36 -25.68
CA THR A 77 15.98 4.75 -24.50
C THR A 77 16.45 6.20 -24.53
N GLU A 78 16.07 7.00 -25.54
CA GLU A 78 16.61 8.35 -25.76
C GLU A 78 16.44 9.24 -24.52
N LYS A 79 15.32 9.10 -23.80
CA LYS A 79 14.99 9.89 -22.60
C LYS A 79 15.10 9.10 -21.30
N PHE A 80 15.75 7.93 -21.31
CA PHE A 80 15.98 7.15 -20.11
C PHE A 80 17.24 7.62 -19.38
N ASP A 81 17.09 8.01 -18.11
CA ASP A 81 18.20 8.38 -17.24
C ASP A 81 18.03 7.67 -15.88
N PRO A 82 18.83 6.63 -15.57
CA PRO A 82 18.74 5.91 -14.31
C PRO A 82 19.23 6.74 -13.11
N THR A 83 19.99 7.82 -13.35
CA THR A 83 20.51 8.70 -12.28
C THR A 83 19.51 9.78 -11.87
N GLN A 84 18.49 10.03 -12.70
CA GLN A 84 17.44 10.98 -12.42
C GLN A 84 16.60 10.50 -11.22
N LYS A 85 16.69 11.21 -10.08
CA LYS A 85 15.91 10.90 -8.89
C LYS A 85 14.41 11.01 -9.19
N THR A 86 13.67 9.91 -9.11
CA THR A 86 12.21 9.99 -9.20
C THR A 86 11.68 10.65 -7.92
N MET A 87 11.22 11.90 -8.03
CA MET A 87 10.57 12.69 -6.97
C MET A 87 9.15 12.15 -6.68
N GLY A 88 9.02 10.84 -6.45
CA GLY A 88 7.77 10.19 -6.06
C GLY A 88 7.82 9.80 -4.60
N VAL A 89 6.84 10.25 -3.81
CA VAL A 89 6.65 9.82 -2.42
C VAL A 89 6.74 8.29 -2.38
N LYS A 90 7.77 7.76 -1.69
CA LYS A 90 7.94 6.34 -1.46
C LYS A 90 6.69 5.87 -0.74
N ARG A 91 5.78 5.22 -1.48
CA ARG A 91 4.53 4.67 -0.93
C ARG A 91 4.93 3.83 0.29
N PRO A 92 4.38 4.10 1.49
CA PRO A 92 4.64 3.25 2.64
C PRO A 92 4.38 1.80 2.23
N ASP A 93 5.30 0.91 2.57
CA ASP A 93 5.23 -0.49 2.19
C ASP A 93 3.88 -1.06 2.65
N LYS A 94 3.16 -1.73 1.74
CA LYS A 94 1.87 -2.34 2.08
C LYS A 94 1.98 -3.29 3.28
N SER A 95 3.16 -3.90 3.47
CA SER A 95 3.47 -4.73 4.63
C SER A 95 3.40 -3.96 5.94
N THR A 96 3.93 -2.74 6.01
CA THR A 96 3.91 -1.94 7.25
C THR A 96 2.49 -1.48 7.58
N VAL A 97 1.72 -1.10 6.57
CA VAL A 97 0.31 -0.72 6.74
C VAL A 97 -0.53 -1.90 7.23
N LEU A 98 -0.31 -3.10 6.68
CA LEU A 98 -1.02 -4.31 7.09
C LEU A 98 -0.64 -4.73 8.52
N LYS A 99 0.64 -4.66 8.88
CA LYS A 99 1.11 -4.92 10.26
C LYS A 99 0.50 -3.95 11.27
N GLN A 100 0.43 -2.66 10.92
CA GLN A 100 -0.20 -1.66 11.78
C GLN A 100 -1.70 -1.92 11.96
N ALA A 101 -2.41 -2.32 10.89
CA ALA A 101 -3.83 -2.66 10.97
C ALA A 101 -4.07 -3.91 11.85
N HIS A 102 -3.23 -4.94 11.74
CA HIS A 102 -3.31 -6.12 12.60
C HIS A 102 -3.00 -5.81 14.06
N ALA A 103 -1.95 -5.02 14.34
CA ALA A 103 -1.62 -4.62 15.70
C ALA A 103 -2.78 -3.85 16.34
N ALA A 104 -3.42 -2.93 15.61
CA ALA A 104 -4.58 -2.19 16.09
C ALA A 104 -5.78 -3.10 16.40
N ALA A 105 -6.02 -4.14 15.60
CA ALA A 105 -7.14 -5.08 15.81
C ALA A 105 -6.95 -5.95 17.06
N GLU A 106 -5.73 -6.44 17.32
CA GLU A 106 -5.42 -7.20 18.54
C GLU A 106 -5.60 -6.36 19.80
N HIS A 107 -5.15 -5.10 19.77
CA HIS A 107 -5.34 -4.17 20.90
C HIS A 107 -6.81 -3.83 21.14
N ASP A 108 -7.60 -3.61 20.08
CA ASP A 108 -9.04 -3.33 20.21
C ASP A 108 -9.80 -4.53 20.79
N LYS A 109 -9.46 -5.75 20.37
CA LYS A 109 -10.06 -6.97 20.91
C LYS A 109 -9.75 -7.11 22.41
N TRP A 110 -8.47 -7.01 22.79
CA TRP A 110 -8.08 -7.05 24.20
C TRP A 110 -8.77 -5.97 25.02
N PHE A 111 -8.83 -4.73 24.52
CA PHE A 111 -9.48 -3.63 25.22
C PHE A 111 -10.96 -3.90 25.45
N ARG A 112 -11.69 -4.38 24.45
CA ARG A 112 -13.11 -4.72 24.58
C ARG A 112 -13.35 -5.86 25.57
N GLU A 113 -12.48 -6.87 25.58
CA GLU A 113 -12.55 -7.95 26.58
C GLU A 113 -12.35 -7.41 28.00
N GLN A 114 -11.38 -6.52 28.22
CA GLN A 114 -11.16 -5.88 29.53
C GLN A 114 -12.34 -5.00 29.96
N VAL A 115 -12.91 -4.23 29.04
CA VAL A 115 -14.11 -3.42 29.31
C VAL A 115 -15.28 -4.30 29.70
N GLN A 116 -15.49 -5.42 29.00
CA GLN A 116 -16.57 -6.36 29.30
C GLN A 116 -16.42 -6.97 30.70
N ILE A 117 -15.20 -7.39 31.06
CA ILE A 117 -14.91 -7.88 32.42
C ILE A 117 -15.23 -6.81 33.47
N GLY A 118 -14.83 -5.55 33.23
CA GLY A 118 -15.12 -4.44 34.13
C GLY A 118 -16.63 -4.18 34.29
N LEU A 119 -17.38 -4.24 33.19
CA LEU A 119 -18.84 -4.10 33.22
C LEU A 119 -19.52 -5.24 33.99
N GLU A 120 -19.05 -6.48 33.83
CA GLU A 120 -19.58 -7.64 34.55
C GLU A 120 -19.28 -7.56 36.05
N GLN A 121 -18.07 -7.16 36.42
CA GLN A 121 -17.68 -6.93 37.82
C GLN A 121 -18.52 -5.83 38.46
N ALA A 122 -18.74 -4.73 37.76
CA ALA A 122 -19.57 -3.63 38.24
C ALA A 122 -21.04 -4.03 38.44
N LYS A 123 -21.57 -4.94 37.61
CA LYS A 123 -22.95 -5.43 37.70
C LYS A 123 -23.13 -6.56 38.72
N SER A 124 -22.05 -7.12 39.23
CA SER A 124 -22.11 -8.21 40.21
C SER A 124 -22.69 -7.71 41.54
N PRO A 125 -23.57 -8.48 42.20
CA PRO A 125 -24.05 -8.17 43.55
C PRO A 125 -22.94 -8.09 44.61
N ALA A 126 -21.78 -8.70 44.32
CA ALA A 126 -20.59 -8.67 45.19
C ALA A 126 -19.66 -7.48 44.90
N ALA A 127 -20.05 -6.55 44.02
CA ALA A 127 -19.24 -5.39 43.68
C ALA A 127 -19.03 -4.48 44.90
N VAL A 128 -17.77 -4.28 45.27
CA VAL A 128 -17.39 -3.33 46.32
C VAL A 128 -16.96 -2.02 45.67
N TRP A 129 -17.79 -0.99 45.80
CA TRP A 129 -17.47 0.36 45.35
C TRP A 129 -16.66 1.08 46.42
N VAL A 130 -15.55 1.69 46.02
CA VAL A 130 -14.62 2.40 46.91
C VAL A 130 -14.59 3.87 46.48
N SER A 131 -14.54 4.79 47.44
CA SER A 131 -14.37 6.21 47.13
C SER A 131 -13.01 6.48 46.52
N GLN A 132 -12.89 7.59 45.80
CA GLN A 132 -11.64 7.98 45.16
C GLN A 132 -10.50 8.14 46.19
N ASP A 133 -10.75 8.80 47.31
CA ASP A 133 -9.76 9.04 48.37
C ASP A 133 -9.15 7.73 48.90
N VAL A 134 -9.98 6.71 49.14
CA VAL A 134 -9.52 5.40 49.64
C VAL A 134 -8.75 4.63 48.56
N MET A 135 -9.06 4.83 47.28
CA MET A 135 -8.29 4.24 46.18
C MET A 135 -6.92 4.91 46.02
N GLU A 136 -6.85 6.23 46.17
CA GLU A 136 -5.59 6.99 46.12
C GLU A 136 -4.63 6.55 47.23
N GLU A 137 -5.10 6.42 48.47
CA GLU A 137 -4.29 5.88 49.58
C GLU A 137 -3.76 4.46 49.31
N ARG A 138 -4.56 3.61 48.66
CA ARG A 138 -4.14 2.26 48.23
C ARG A 138 -3.08 2.29 47.13
N ILE A 139 -3.16 3.25 46.21
CA ILE A 139 -2.16 3.42 45.16
C ILE A 139 -0.84 3.89 45.78
N ASP A 140 -0.88 4.90 46.65
CA ASP A 140 0.31 5.47 47.29
C ASP A 140 1.05 4.44 48.13
N THR A 141 0.32 3.68 48.96
CA THR A 141 0.91 2.58 49.74
C THR A 141 1.54 1.50 48.86
N LYS A 142 1.00 1.25 47.66
CA LYS A 142 1.56 0.30 46.69
C LYS A 142 2.81 0.86 46.01
N ILE A 143 2.80 2.15 45.64
CA ILE A 143 3.95 2.85 45.07
C ILE A 143 5.13 2.83 46.06
N GLU A 144 4.90 3.17 47.32
CA GLU A 144 5.95 3.17 48.35
C GLU A 144 6.55 1.78 48.60
N LYS A 145 5.71 0.73 48.61
CA LYS A 145 6.20 -0.66 48.68
C LYS A 145 7.05 -1.05 47.47
N LEU A 146 6.66 -0.63 46.27
CA LEU A 146 7.43 -0.91 45.05
C LEU A 146 8.77 -0.17 45.06
N LYS A 147 8.80 1.09 45.51
CA LYS A 147 10.05 1.85 45.70
C LYS A 147 10.97 1.19 46.72
N ALA A 148 10.43 0.77 47.86
CA ALA A 148 11.21 0.07 48.89
C ALA A 148 11.81 -1.24 48.38
N ARG A 149 11.09 -1.98 47.52
CA ARG A 149 11.58 -3.22 46.89
C ARG A 149 12.61 -2.98 45.79
N ALA A 150 12.55 -1.84 45.10
CA ALA A 150 13.53 -1.49 44.06
C ALA A 150 14.84 -0.94 44.64
N ASN A 151 14.79 -0.39 45.85
CA ASN A 151 15.93 0.18 46.56
C ASN A 151 16.61 -0.80 47.55
N ALA A 152 16.12 -2.04 47.63
CA ALA A 152 16.67 -3.14 48.43
C ALA A 152 17.43 -4.13 47.54
#